data_AF-A0A2A5DBL6-F1
#
_entry.id   AF-A0A2A5DBL6-F1
#
_cell.length_a   1.000
_cell.length_b   1.000
_cell.length_c   1.000
_cell.angle_alpha   90.00
_cell.angle_beta   90.00
_cell.angle_gamma   90.00
#
_symmetry.space_group_name_H-M   'P 1'
#
loop_
_entity.id
_entity.type
_entity.pdbx_description
1 polymer ?
#
loop_
_entity_poly.entity_id
_entity_poly.type
_entity_poly.pdbx_seq_one_letter_code
_entity_poly.pdbx_strand_id
1 'polypeptide(L)'
;MHFDPNMTVQEAMFVHPQVAEVFAAFHLGGCSSCGISEIETVAQVCMGYGVDIAMLLEVLEGLMDDMPDPANKNETTKADEKVANVE
;
A
#
# COMPACT_ATOMS: atom_id res chain seq x y z
N MET A 1 4.57 -13.25 9.28
CA MET A 1 5.41 -12.96 8.10
C MET A 1 5.37 -11.45 7.95
N HIS A 2 6.48 -10.82 7.58
CA HIS A 2 6.57 -9.37 7.43
C HIS A 2 7.11 -9.01 6.04
N PHE A 3 6.72 -7.86 5.54
CA PHE A 3 7.17 -7.24 4.31
C PHE A 3 8.46 -6.45 4.60
N ASP A 4 9.50 -6.66 3.78
CA ASP A 4 10.77 -5.95 3.89
C ASP A 4 10.99 -5.06 2.66
N PRO A 5 11.49 -3.82 2.81
CA PRO A 5 11.74 -2.93 1.67
C PRO A 5 12.80 -3.43 0.68
N ASN A 6 13.70 -4.32 1.12
CA ASN A 6 14.77 -4.88 0.30
C ASN A 6 14.37 -6.17 -0.42
N MET A 7 13.20 -6.74 -0.12
CA MET A 7 12.69 -7.86 -0.89
C MET A 7 12.17 -7.38 -2.25
N THR A 8 12.20 -8.27 -3.22
CA THR A 8 11.68 -8.02 -4.57
C THR A 8 10.16 -7.95 -4.57
N VAL A 9 9.61 -7.25 -5.56
CA VAL A 9 8.16 -7.25 -5.80
C VAL A 9 7.64 -8.67 -5.99
N GLN A 10 8.40 -9.53 -6.69
CA GLN A 10 8.06 -10.94 -6.83
C GLN A 10 7.96 -11.66 -5.48
N GLU A 11 8.95 -11.48 -4.60
CA GLU A 11 8.92 -12.05 -3.26
C GLU A 11 7.70 -11.56 -2.47
N ALA A 12 7.39 -10.27 -2.53
CA ALA A 12 6.20 -9.70 -1.91
C ALA A 12 4.91 -10.38 -2.40
N MET A 13 4.79 -10.60 -3.70
CA MET A 13 3.64 -11.28 -4.31
C MET A 13 3.53 -12.76 -3.91
N PHE A 14 4.65 -13.41 -3.58
CA PHE A 14 4.64 -14.76 -3.01
C PHE A 14 4.21 -14.80 -1.55
N VAL A 15 4.35 -13.69 -0.80
CA VAL A 15 3.89 -13.62 0.59
C VAL A 15 2.36 -13.62 0.65
N HIS A 16 1.68 -12.85 -0.20
CA HIS A 16 0.21 -12.77 -0.18
C HIS A 16 -0.40 -12.43 -1.54
N PRO A 17 -1.47 -13.13 -1.99
CA PRO A 17 -2.05 -12.92 -3.32
C PRO A 17 -2.66 -11.52 -3.51
N GLN A 18 -3.17 -10.88 -2.45
CA GLN A 18 -3.72 -9.51 -2.54
C GLN A 18 -2.66 -8.42 -2.69
N VAL A 19 -1.37 -8.74 -2.57
CA VAL A 19 -0.28 -7.79 -2.81
C VAL A 19 -0.36 -7.23 -4.22
N ALA A 20 -0.74 -8.05 -5.20
CA ALA A 20 -0.95 -7.61 -6.58
C ALA A 20 -1.99 -6.49 -6.69
N GLU A 21 -3.07 -6.55 -5.91
CA GLU A 21 -4.12 -5.53 -5.90
C GLU A 21 -3.64 -4.22 -5.27
N VAL A 22 -2.87 -4.30 -4.17
CA VAL A 22 -2.26 -3.13 -3.54
C VAL A 22 -1.33 -2.43 -4.52
N PHE A 23 -0.41 -3.15 -5.16
CA PHE A 23 0.53 -2.55 -6.11
C PHE A 23 -0.19 -1.89 -7.30
N ALA A 24 -1.28 -2.49 -7.79
CA ALA A 24 -2.11 -1.90 -8.82
C ALA A 24 -2.80 -0.60 -8.36
N ALA A 25 -3.27 -0.54 -7.11
CA ALA A 25 -3.89 0.64 -6.52
C ALA A 25 -2.90 1.81 -6.37
N PHE A 26 -1.62 1.53 -6.11
CA PHE A 26 -0.55 2.53 -6.07
C PHE A 26 0.05 2.85 -7.45
N HIS A 27 -0.49 2.29 -8.53
CA HIS A 27 0.02 2.44 -9.89
C HIS A 27 1.49 2.02 -10.08
N LEU A 28 1.99 1.16 -9.19
CA LEU A 28 3.34 0.61 -9.25
C LEU A 28 3.47 -0.47 -10.33
N GLY A 29 2.33 -0.94 -10.85
CA GLY A 29 2.20 -2.04 -11.80
C GLY A 29 1.33 -3.17 -11.22
N GLY A 30 0.93 -4.13 -12.05
CA GLY A 30 -0.03 -5.18 -11.65
C GLY A 30 -1.21 -5.36 -12.61
N CYS A 31 -1.36 -4.49 -13.61
CA CYS A 31 -2.24 -4.73 -14.74
C CYS A 31 -1.50 -5.52 -15.82
N SER A 32 -2.17 -6.43 -16.53
CA SER A 32 -1.59 -7.32 -17.57
C SER A 32 -0.85 -6.61 -18.73
N SER A 33 -0.87 -5.28 -18.78
CA SER A 33 -0.27 -4.44 -19.82
C SER A 33 0.75 -3.43 -19.27
N CYS A 34 0.82 -3.20 -17.95
CA CYS A 34 1.83 -2.37 -17.31
C CYS A 34 2.84 -3.30 -16.64
N GLY A 35 3.95 -3.57 -17.31
CA GLY A 35 5.01 -4.42 -16.79
C GLY A 35 5.59 -3.80 -15.52
N ILE A 36 5.32 -4.44 -14.38
CA ILE A 36 6.08 -4.20 -13.16
C ILE A 36 7.39 -4.99 -13.26
N SER A 37 8.51 -4.37 -12.91
CA SER A 37 9.76 -5.12 -12.80
C SER A 37 9.71 -5.96 -11.53
N GLU A 38 9.30 -7.21 -11.67
CA GLU A 38 9.25 -8.23 -10.60
C GLU A 38 10.60 -8.43 -9.89
N ILE A 39 11.69 -8.08 -10.57
CA ILE A 39 13.08 -8.16 -10.11
C ILE A 39 13.52 -6.95 -9.27
N GLU A 40 12.79 -5.82 -9.32
CA GLU A 40 13.12 -4.66 -8.50
C GLU A 40 12.65 -4.87 -7.05
N THR A 41 13.40 -4.28 -6.12
CA THR A 41 12.98 -4.25 -4.71
C THR A 41 11.77 -3.35 -4.52
N VAL A 42 10.98 -3.61 -3.49
CA VAL A 42 9.85 -2.74 -3.11
C VAL A 42 10.32 -1.29 -2.96
N ALA A 43 11.49 -1.07 -2.34
CA ALA A 43 12.09 0.26 -2.22
C ALA A 43 12.40 0.91 -3.57
N GLN A 44 12.98 0.18 -4.51
CA GLN A 44 13.33 0.71 -5.83
C GLN A 44 12.10 1.09 -6.63
N VAL A 45 11.06 0.25 -6.60
CA VAL A 45 9.78 0.54 -7.26
C VAL A 45 9.13 1.77 -6.65
N CYS A 46 9.04 1.87 -5.32
CA CYS A 46 8.51 3.06 -4.66
C CYS A 46 9.27 4.34 -5.07
N MET A 47 10.61 4.28 -5.10
CA MET A 47 11.44 5.42 -5.49
C MET A 47 11.21 5.82 -6.95
N GLY A 48 11.09 4.86 -7.87
CA GLY A 48 10.87 5.12 -9.29
C GLY A 48 9.54 5.81 -9.59
N TYR A 49 8.50 5.50 -8.80
CA TYR A 49 7.14 6.02 -8.99
C TYR A 49 6.79 7.18 -8.04
N GLY A 50 7.70 7.55 -7.13
CA GLY A 50 7.47 8.62 -6.15
C GLY A 50 6.46 8.24 -5.06
N VAL A 51 6.34 6.95 -4.74
CA VAL A 51 5.47 6.44 -3.68
C VAL A 51 6.24 6.38 -2.36
N ASP A 52 5.58 6.75 -1.27
CA ASP A 52 6.16 6.65 0.06
C ASP A 52 6.23 5.18 0.49
N ILE A 53 7.46 4.70 0.73
CA ILE A 53 7.72 3.31 1.07
C ILE A 53 7.11 2.91 2.42
N ALA A 54 7.07 3.83 3.39
CA ALA A 54 6.52 3.53 4.71
C ALA A 54 5.00 3.35 4.63
N MET A 55 4.32 4.20 3.84
CA MET A 55 2.89 4.06 3.57
C MET A 55 2.57 2.74 2.86
N LEU A 56 3.33 2.37 1.83
CA LEU A 56 3.09 1.10 1.12
C LEU A 56 3.27 -0.11 2.07
N LEU A 57 4.34 -0.12 2.86
CA LEU A 57 4.59 -1.21 3.82
C LEU A 57 3.48 -1.30 4.88
N GLU A 58 2.97 -0.17 5.38
CA GLU A 58 1.84 -0.16 6.32
C GLU A 58 0.60 -0.85 5.74
N VAL A 59 0.25 -0.54 4.48
CA VAL A 59 -0.88 -1.17 3.79
C VAL A 59 -0.65 -2.66 3.57
N LEU A 60 0.57 -3.05 3.19
CA LEU A 60 0.93 -4.46 2.98
C LEU A 60 0.90 -5.26 4.28
N GLU A 61 1.44 -4.72 5.38
CA GLU A 61 1.35 -5.33 6.71
C GLU A 61 -0.11 -5.48 7.15
N GLY A 62 -0.99 -4.53 6.81
CA GLY A 62 -2.43 -4.64 7.06
C GLY A 62 -3.09 -5.86 6.42
N LEU A 63 -2.56 -6.38 5.31
CA LEU A 63 -3.06 -7.63 4.70
C LEU A 63 -2.76 -8.86 5.57
N MET A 64 -1.74 -8.82 6.42
CA MET A 64 -1.40 -9.90 7.35
C MET A 64 -2.30 -9.89 8.59
N ASP A 65 -2.82 -8.71 8.95
CA ASP A 65 -3.62 -8.47 10.14
C ASP A 65 -5.13 -8.68 9.91
N ASP A 66 -5.57 -9.01 8.69
CA ASP A 66 -6.97 -9.40 8.38
C ASP A 66 -7.35 -10.81 8.91
N MET A 67 -6.67 -11.27 9.96
CA MET A 67 -7.30 -12.16 10.94
C MET A 67 -7.88 -11.23 12.01
N PRO A 68 -9.21 -11.08 12.11
CA PRO A 68 -9.83 -9.94 12.78
C PRO A 68 -9.31 -9.73 14.21
N ASP A 69 -8.45 -8.74 14.38
CA ASP A 69 -8.13 -8.17 15.69
C ASP A 69 -9.13 -7.03 15.98
N PRO A 70 -10.01 -7.15 16.99
CA PRO A 70 -11.05 -6.16 17.26
C PRO A 70 -10.54 -4.84 17.85
N ALA A 71 -9.23 -4.54 17.82
CA ALA A 71 -8.67 -3.40 18.55
C ALA A 71 -8.11 -2.23 17.72
N ASN A 72 -8.04 -2.25 16.38
CA ASN A 72 -7.47 -1.10 15.67
C ASN A 72 -8.50 -0.08 15.17
N LYS A 73 -8.62 1.00 15.95
CA LYS A 73 -9.33 2.24 15.59
C LYS A 73 -8.31 3.23 15.03
N ASN A 74 -8.33 3.51 13.72
CA ASN A 74 -7.82 4.77 13.20
C ASN A 74 -8.56 5.23 11.94
N GLU A 75 -9.70 5.86 12.21
CA GLU A 75 -10.26 6.92 11.38
C GLU A 75 -9.19 7.94 10.97
N THR A 76 -9.06 8.23 9.67
CA THR A 76 -8.68 9.58 9.21
C THR A 76 -9.92 10.22 8.59
N THR A 77 -10.74 10.77 9.47
CA THR A 77 -11.60 11.90 9.16
C THR A 77 -10.71 13.14 9.23
N LYS A 78 -10.52 13.86 8.12
CA LYS A 78 -10.10 15.26 8.19
C LYS A 78 -11.22 16.12 7.61
N ALA A 79 -11.82 16.89 8.50
CA ALA A 79 -12.82 17.91 8.26
C ALA A 79 -12.14 19.27 8.12
N ASP A 80 -12.64 20.09 7.19
CA ASP A 80 -12.63 21.55 7.27
C ASP A 80 -13.75 22.07 6.32
N GLU A 81 -14.95 22.31 6.82
CA GLU A 81 -15.44 23.56 7.44
C GLU A 81 -15.61 24.72 6.46
N LYS A 82 -16.86 25.08 6.17
CA LYS A 82 -17.23 26.49 6.04
C LYS A 82 -18.67 26.74 6.50
N VAL A 83 -18.75 27.22 7.73
CA VAL A 83 -19.91 27.88 8.33
C VAL A 83 -20.37 29.09 7.50
N ALA A 84 -21.66 29.16 7.21
CA ALA A 84 -22.33 30.37 6.75
C ALA A 84 -23.73 30.42 7.36
N ASN A 85 -23.87 31.18 8.45
CA ASN A 85 -25.16 31.72 8.86
C ASN A 85 -24.93 33.06 9.59
N VAL A 86 -25.35 34.15 8.96
CA VAL A 86 -25.59 35.43 9.62
C VAL A 86 -26.90 36.01 9.07
N GLU A 87 -27.84 36.14 10.00
CA GLU A 87 -29.01 37.04 10.08
C GLU A 87 -30.15 36.94 9.03
#